data_AF-A0A6B3FMX9-F1
#
_entry.id   AF-A0A6B3FMX9-F1
#
_cell.length_a   1.000
_cell.length_b   1.000
_cell.length_c   1.000
_cell.angle_alpha   90.00
_cell.angle_beta   90.00
_cell.angle_gamma   90.00
#
_symmetry.space_group_name_H-M   'P 1'
#
loop_
_entity.id
_entity.type
_entity.pdbx_description
1 polymer ?
#
loop_
_entity_poly.entity_id
_entity_poly.type
_entity_poly.pdbx_seq_one_letter_code
_entity_poly.pdbx_strand_id
1 'polypeptide(L)' 'MTSPQYRQVPAQVDLPALEHAVLDFWRENKVFAKSLDQSEGRPEWVFYEGPPTANGMPGAHHIEARVFKDVFPRFRTM' A
#
# COMPACT_ATOMS: atom_id res chain seq x y z
N MET A 1 -35.72 -14.84 6.59
CA MET A 1 -34.57 -14.28 7.34
C MET A 1 -33.89 -13.28 6.41
N THR A 2 -33.85 -12.01 6.78
CA THR A 2 -33.27 -10.92 5.98
C THR A 2 -31.76 -11.09 5.96
N SER A 3 -31.15 -11.12 4.77
CA SER A 3 -29.68 -11.14 4.66
C SER A 3 -29.11 -9.86 5.30
N PRO A 4 -27.98 -9.96 6.04
CA PRO A 4 -27.36 -8.77 6.61
C PRO A 4 -26.89 -7.83 5.49
N GLN A 5 -27.17 -6.53 5.65
CA GLN A 5 -26.84 -5.49 4.68
C GLN A 5 -25.32 -5.27 4.50
N TYR A 6 -24.52 -5.75 5.46
CA TYR A 6 -23.06 -5.63 5.46
C TYR A 6 -22.39 -6.96 5.75
N ARG A 7 -21.14 -7.08 5.29
CA ARG A 7 -20.26 -8.19 5.65
C ARG A 7 -19.92 -8.12 7.14
N GLN A 8 -20.31 -9.14 7.89
CA GLN A 8 -19.94 -9.29 9.29
C GLN A 8 -18.42 -9.43 9.42
N VAL A 9 -17.82 -8.68 10.33
CA VAL A 9 -16.38 -8.72 10.63
C VAL A 9 -16.17 -9.56 11.89
N PRO A 10 -15.28 -10.58 11.86
CA PRO A 10 -15.00 -11.37 13.05
C PRO A 10 -14.30 -10.53 14.12
N ALA A 11 -14.56 -10.83 15.39
CA ALA A 11 -13.92 -10.13 16.51
C ALA A 11 -12.39 -10.32 16.53
N GLN A 12 -11.92 -11.46 16.00
CA GLN A 12 -10.50 -11.74 15.82
C GLN A 12 -10.20 -11.81 14.31
N VAL A 13 -9.22 -11.02 13.89
CA VAL A 13 -8.80 -10.91 12.49
C VAL A 13 -7.41 -11.52 12.34
N ASP A 14 -7.25 -12.39 11.35
CA ASP A 14 -5.94 -12.82 10.88
C ASP A 14 -5.37 -11.71 9.97
N LEU A 15 -4.52 -10.86 10.56
CA LEU A 15 -3.94 -9.71 9.85
C LEU A 15 -3.03 -10.14 8.70
N PRO A 16 -2.10 -11.10 8.84
CA PRO A 16 -1.30 -11.59 7.71
C PRO A 16 -2.15 -12.08 6.52
N ALA A 17 -3.19 -12.86 6.78
CA ALA A 17 -4.08 -13.35 5.71
C ALA A 17 -4.85 -12.21 5.04
N LEU A 18 -5.30 -11.22 5.83
CA LEU A 18 -5.97 -10.03 5.32
C LEU A 18 -5.03 -9.18 4.46
N GLU A 19 -3.79 -8.95 4.92
CA GLU A 19 -2.78 -8.17 4.18
C GLU A 19 -2.46 -8.82 2.82
N HIS A 20 -2.28 -10.14 2.78
CA HIS A 20 -2.08 -10.86 1.52
C HIS A 20 -3.27 -10.71 0.57
N ALA A 21 -4.51 -10.83 1.08
CA ALA A 21 -5.71 -10.64 0.26
C ALA A 21 -5.81 -9.21 -0.30
N VAL A 22 -5.41 -8.20 0.48
CA VAL A 22 -5.38 -6.80 0.01
C VAL A 22 -4.29 -6.59 -1.04
N LEU A 23 -3.10 -7.16 -0.86
CA LEU A 23 -2.01 -7.10 -1.83
C LEU A 23 -2.40 -7.75 -3.16
N ASP A 24 -3.07 -8.90 -3.11
CA ASP A 24 -3.61 -9.59 -4.29
C ASP A 24 -4.64 -8.72 -5.01
N PHE A 25 -5.61 -8.17 -4.25
CA PHE A 25 -6.60 -7.25 -4.78
C PHE A 25 -5.95 -6.03 -5.47
N TRP A 26 -4.95 -5.39 -4.85
CA TRP A 26 -4.24 -4.25 -5.45
C TRP A 26 -3.52 -4.61 -6.74
N ARG A 27 -2.88 -5.79 -6.78
CA ARG A 27 -2.15 -6.29 -7.95
C ARG A 27 -3.09 -6.61 -9.10
N GLU A 28 -4.13 -7.39 -8.85
CA GLU A 28 -5.13 -7.79 -9.87
C GLU A 28 -5.84 -6.57 -10.47
N ASN A 29 -6.15 -5.58 -9.63
CA ASN A 29 -6.87 -4.38 -10.04
C ASN A 29 -5.94 -3.24 -10.51
N LYS A 30 -4.63 -3.45 -10.55
CA LYS A 30 -3.61 -2.45 -10.91
C LYS A 30 -3.80 -1.12 -10.16
N VAL A 31 -4.09 -1.19 -8.86
CA VAL A 31 -4.50 -0.02 -8.05
C VAL A 31 -3.43 1.07 -8.03
N PHE A 32 -2.15 0.71 -7.93
CA PHE A 32 -1.07 1.69 -7.97
C PHE A 32 -1.02 2.46 -9.30
N ALA A 33 -1.06 1.75 -10.45
CA ALA A 33 -1.07 2.39 -11.76
C ALA A 33 -2.28 3.33 -11.92
N LYS A 34 -3.48 2.86 -11.54
CA LYS A 34 -4.70 3.68 -11.56
C LYS A 34 -4.58 4.93 -10.68
N SER A 35 -3.90 4.84 -9.54
CA SER A 35 -3.69 6.02 -8.67
C SER A 35 -2.77 7.06 -9.32
N LEU A 36 -1.81 6.63 -10.14
CA LEU A 36 -0.97 7.54 -10.93
C LEU A 36 -1.76 8.17 -12.09
N ASP A 37 -2.56 7.37 -12.81
CA ASP A 37 -3.43 7.87 -13.89
C ASP A 37 -4.40 8.95 -13.37
N GLN A 38 -4.94 8.76 -12.16
CA GLN A 38 -5.82 9.74 -11.50
C GLN A 38 -5.11 11.05 -11.12
N SER A 39 -3.77 11.05 -11.06
CA SER A 39 -2.97 12.23 -10.76
C SER A 39 -2.47 12.97 -12.01
N GLU A 40 -2.88 12.53 -13.21
CA GLU A 40 -2.49 13.16 -14.47
C GLU A 40 -2.86 14.66 -14.49
N GLY A 41 -1.90 15.49 -14.91
CA GLY A 41 -2.05 16.95 -14.97
C GLY A 41 -1.92 17.68 -13.62
N ARG A 42 -1.77 16.97 -12.49
CA ARG A 42 -1.45 17.59 -11.19
C ARG A 42 0.03 18.04 -11.16
N PRO A 43 0.41 19.00 -10.30
CA PRO A 43 1.81 19.39 -10.14
C PRO A 43 2.69 18.19 -9.77
N GLU A 44 3.84 18.07 -10.43
CA GLU A 44 4.78 16.98 -10.16
C GLU A 44 5.28 17.05 -8.71
N TRP A 45 5.34 15.89 -8.07
CA TRP A 45 5.93 15.75 -6.75
C TRP A 45 6.82 14.52 -6.73
N VAL A 46 8.13 14.75 -6.65
CA VAL A 46 9.16 13.70 -6.77
C VAL A 46 9.77 13.43 -5.40
N PHE A 47 9.86 12.15 -5.04
CA PHE A 47 10.55 11.70 -3.84
C PHE A 47 11.66 10.72 -4.22
N TYR A 48 12.88 10.97 -3.75
CA TYR A 48 14.04 10.12 -4.06
C TYR A 48 14.30 9.10 -2.97
N GLU A 49 14.58 7.86 -3.37
CA GLU A 49 15.05 6.80 -2.47
C GLU A 49 16.55 6.58 -2.68
N GLY A 50 17.30 6.52 -1.58
CA GLY A 50 18.72 6.16 -1.62
C GLY A 50 18.86 4.67 -1.94
N PRO A 51 19.67 4.28 -2.94
CA PRO A 51 19.71 2.91 -3.44
C PRO A 51 20.24 1.95 -2.35
N PRO A 52 19.49 0.89 -1.98
CA PRO A 52 20.01 -0.13 -1.10
C PRO A 52 21.02 -1.01 -1.84
N THR A 53 22.04 -1.52 -1.14
CA THR A 53 22.92 -2.56 -1.68
C THR A 53 22.32 -3.93 -1.39
N ALA A 54 22.20 -4.79 -2.40
CA ALA A 54 21.60 -6.12 -2.29
C ALA A 54 22.59 -7.18 -1.76
N ASN A 55 23.29 -6.89 -0.67
CA ASN A 55 24.32 -7.76 -0.08
C ASN A 55 23.89 -8.43 1.25
N GLY A 56 22.66 -8.22 1.69
CA GLY A 56 22.12 -8.78 2.93
C GLY A 56 20.60 -8.65 3.02
N MET A 57 20.02 -9.31 4.02
CA MET A 57 18.58 -9.23 4.29
C MET A 57 18.20 -7.86 4.89
N PRO A 58 17.05 -7.28 4.53
CA PRO A 58 16.60 -6.04 5.15
C PRO A 58 16.37 -6.21 6.66
N GLY A 59 17.01 -5.36 7.48
CA GLY A 59 16.69 -5.19 8.91
C GLY A 59 15.52 -4.22 9.16
N ALA A 60 15.04 -4.15 10.41
CA ALA A 60 13.88 -3.34 10.82
C ALA A 60 14.00 -1.84 10.46
N HIS A 61 15.20 -1.27 10.48
CA HIS A 61 15.44 0.12 10.08
C HIS A 61 15.07 0.40 8.60
N HIS A 62 15.10 -0.61 7.74
CA HIS A 62 14.60 -0.47 6.37
C HIS A 62 13.08 -0.32 6.33
N ILE A 63 12.35 -0.96 7.25
CA ILE A 63 10.89 -0.86 7.34
C ILE A 63 10.51 0.58 7.69
N GLU A 64 11.08 1.11 8.77
CA GLU A 64 10.83 2.49 9.21
C GLU A 64 11.07 3.49 8.09
N ALA A 65 12.25 3.43 7.45
CA ALA A 65 12.57 4.31 6.35
C ALA A 65 11.59 4.15 5.17
N ARG A 66 11.20 2.93 4.80
CA ARG A 66 10.29 2.69 3.67
C ARG A 66 8.85 3.12 3.97
N VAL A 67 8.39 3.02 5.22
CA VAL A 67 7.05 3.48 5.61
C VAL A 67 6.92 4.99 5.37
N PHE A 68 7.89 5.81 5.81
CA PHE A 68 7.84 7.25 5.52
C PHE A 68 7.88 7.52 4.00
N LYS A 69 8.75 6.80 3.28
CA LYS A 69 8.91 6.96 1.83
C LYS A 69 7.70 6.48 1.02
N ASP A 70 6.76 5.74 1.61
CA ASP A 70 5.52 5.30 0.97
C ASP A 70 4.31 6.17 1.38
N VAL A 71 4.23 6.56 2.67
CA VAL A 71 3.10 7.37 3.19
C VAL A 71 3.03 8.75 2.54
N PHE A 72 4.14 9.45 2.37
CA PHE A 72 4.13 10.80 1.79
C PHE A 72 3.73 10.84 0.31
N PRO A 73 4.29 10.00 -0.59
CA PRO A 73 3.79 9.92 -1.96
C PRO A 73 2.29 9.63 -2.03
N ARG A 74 1.78 8.67 -1.23
CA ARG A 74 0.32 8.38 -1.17
C ARG A 74 -0.49 9.60 -0.78
N PHE A 75 -0.05 10.33 0.26
CA PHE A 75 -0.70 11.57 0.68
C PHE A 75 -0.73 12.63 -0.43
N ARG A 76 0.32 12.72 -1.25
CA ARG A 76 0.40 13.68 -2.35
C ARG A 76 -0.41 13.26 -3.58
N THR A 77 -0.63 11.97 -3.77
CA THR A 77 -1.51 11.42 -4.81
C THR A 77 -3.00 11.58 -4.47
N MET A 78 -3.37 11.66 -3.19
CA MET A 78 -4.74 12.02 -2.76
C MET A 78 -5.00 13.51 -3.02
#